data_AF-A0A9D6TPE5-F1
#
_entry.id   AF-A0A9D6TPE5-F1
#
_cell.length_a   1.000
_cell.length_b   1.000
_cell.length_c   1.000
_cell.angle_alpha   90.00
_cell.angle_beta   90.00
_cell.angle_gamma   90.00
#
_symmetry.space_group_name_H-M   'P 1'
#
loop_
_entity.id
_entity.type
_entity.pdbx_description
1 polymer ?
#
loop_
_entity_poly.entity_id
_entity_poly.type
_entity_poly.pdbx_seq_one_letter_code
_entity_poly.pdbx_strand_id
1 'polypeptide(L)' 'MEGFALERSALTIGACDDEPDDLGYWLKQTPETRLAGIEFLRRQFYSYGEARSELRRFLEIAQRPPR' A
#
# COMPACT_ATOMS: atom_id res chain seq x y z
N MET A 1 0.72 -16.75 -31.79
CA MET A 1 0.79 -16.60 -30.32
C MET A 1 2.22 -16.85 -29.94
N GLU A 2 2.99 -15.78 -29.70
CA GLU A 2 4.32 -15.92 -29.10
C GLU A 2 4.16 -16.50 -27.69
N GLY A 3 4.96 -17.52 -27.37
CA GLY A 3 4.99 -18.12 -26.05
C GLY A 3 5.68 -17.19 -25.07
N PHE A 4 5.03 -16.87 -23.96
CA PHE A 4 5.66 -16.15 -22.86
C PHE A 4 6.81 -16.99 -22.29
N ALA A 5 8.02 -16.42 -22.26
CA ALA A 5 9.19 -17.02 -21.65
C ALA A 5 9.53 -16.26 -20.36
N LEU A 6 9.56 -16.99 -19.23
CA LEU A 6 9.93 -16.43 -17.93
C LEU A 6 11.44 -16.54 -17.72
N GLU A 7 12.09 -15.42 -17.42
CA GLU A 7 13.48 -15.38 -16.98
C GLU A 7 13.63 -15.92 -15.55
N ARG A 8 13.99 -17.20 -15.45
CA ARG A 8 14.07 -17.92 -14.17
C ARG A 8 15.21 -17.43 -13.27
N SER A 9 16.24 -16.81 -13.86
CA SER A 9 17.38 -16.25 -13.12
C SER A 9 17.01 -15.01 -12.30
N ALA A 10 15.93 -14.32 -12.66
CA ALA A 10 15.42 -13.16 -11.93
C ALA A 10 14.41 -13.55 -10.83
N LEU A 11 14.06 -14.84 -10.72
CA LEU A 11 13.09 -15.34 -9.75
C LEU A 11 13.81 -15.89 -8.51
N THR A 12 13.36 -15.49 -7.33
CA THR A 12 13.79 -16.08 -6.05
C THR A 12 12.55 -16.54 -5.27
N ILE A 13 12.63 -17.71 -4.62
CA ILE A 13 11.57 -18.27 -3.78
C ILE A 13 12.05 -18.18 -2.33
N GLY A 14 11.34 -17.43 -1.50
CA GLY A 14 11.60 -17.29 -0.06
C GLY A 14 10.64 -18.13 0.80
N ALA A 15 10.89 -18.23 2.10
CA ALA A 15 9.96 -18.86 3.03
C ALA A 15 8.78 -17.93 3.33
N CYS A 16 7.63 -18.50 3.74
CA CYS A 16 6.44 -17.71 4.05
C CYS A 16 6.63 -16.81 5.28
N ASP A 17 7.48 -17.24 6.21
CA ASP A 17 7.73 -16.56 7.49
C ASP A 17 8.92 -15.58 7.40
N ASP A 18 9.60 -15.53 6.25
CA ASP A 18 10.67 -14.56 6.05
C ASP A 18 10.05 -13.16 5.94
N GLU A 19 10.54 -12.23 6.77
CA GLU A 19 10.15 -10.83 6.63
C GLU A 19 10.78 -10.27 5.34
N PRO A 20 9.98 -9.77 4.39
CA PRO A 20 10.52 -9.22 3.16
C PRO A 20 11.30 -7.93 3.46
N ASP A 21 12.48 -7.79 2.87
CA ASP A 21 13.26 -6.55 2.89
C ASP A 21 12.67 -5.51 1.92
N ASP A 22 11.46 -5.05 2.24
CA ASP A 22 10.72 -4.07 1.45
C ASP A 22 11.54 -2.78 1.26
N LEU A 23 12.21 -2.33 2.33
CA LEU A 23 13.03 -1.13 2.28
C LEU A 23 14.19 -1.28 1.29
N GLY A 24 14.96 -2.37 1.38
CA GLY A 24 16.05 -2.65 0.47
C GLY A 24 15.61 -2.83 -0.96
N TYR A 25 14.43 -3.43 -1.20
CA TYR A 25 13.81 -3.49 -2.51
C TYR A 25 13.51 -2.08 -3.06
N TRP A 26 12.81 -1.24 -2.30
CA TRP A 26 12.42 0.10 -2.75
C TRP A 26 13.62 1.01 -2.99
N LEU A 27 14.67 0.91 -2.19
CA LEU A 27 15.91 1.70 -2.37
C LEU A 27 16.66 1.36 -3.67
N LYS A 28 16.51 0.14 -4.19
CA LYS A 28 17.10 -0.29 -5.47
C LYS A 28 16.31 0.19 -6.69
N GLN A 29 15.07 0.63 -6.51
CA GLN A 29 14.23 1.14 -7.60
C GLN A 29 14.65 2.55 -8.03
N THR A 30 14.35 2.90 -9.28
CA THR A 30 14.56 4.27 -9.74
C THR A 30 13.67 5.26 -8.98
N PRO A 31 14.05 6.55 -8.92
CA PRO A 31 13.20 7.58 -8.31
C PRO A 31 11.79 7.62 -8.88
N GLU A 32 11.62 7.43 -10.19
CA GLU A 32 10.32 7.45 -10.88
C GLU A 32 9.42 6.31 -10.41
N THR A 33 9.97 5.10 -10.32
CA THR A 33 9.24 3.93 -9.83
C THR A 33 8.80 4.10 -8.37
N ARG A 34 9.68 4.66 -7.52
CA ARG A 34 9.33 4.97 -6.13
C ARG A 34 8.19 5.98 -6.03
N LEU A 35 8.24 7.05 -6.81
CA LEU A 35 7.19 8.07 -6.84
C LEU A 35 5.85 7.49 -7.33
N ALA A 36 5.87 6.63 -8.35
CA ALA A 36 4.68 5.93 -8.82
C ALA A 36 4.07 5.01 -7.75
N GLY A 37 4.91 4.28 -7.01
CA GLY A 37 4.48 3.44 -5.88
C GLY A 37 3.84 4.26 -4.75
N ILE A 38 4.46 5.38 -4.37
CA ILE A 38 3.91 6.29 -3.35
C ILE A 38 2.56 6.87 -3.81
N GLU A 39 2.44 7.29 -5.07
CA GLU A 39 1.19 7.83 -5.61
C GLU A 39 0.07 6.77 -5.64
N PHE A 40 0.40 5.52 -5.97
CA PHE A 40 -0.54 4.41 -5.88
C PHE A 40 -1.06 4.22 -4.45
N LEU A 41 -0.17 4.14 -3.46
CA LEU A 41 -0.55 4.01 -2.05
C LEU A 41 -1.35 5.22 -1.58
N ARG A 42 -0.94 6.43 -1.97
CA ARG A 42 -1.67 7.67 -1.65
C ARG A 42 -3.11 7.60 -2.18
N ARG A 43 -3.34 7.16 -3.41
CA ARG A 43 -4.70 7.00 -3.97
C ARG A 43 -5.50 5.92 -3.24
N GLN A 44 -4.86 4.81 -2.92
CA GLN A 44 -5.48 3.67 -2.25
C GLN A 44 -5.93 3.99 -0.82
N PHE A 45 -5.13 4.76 -0.07
CA PHE A 45 -5.39 5.06 1.34
C PHE A 45 -6.04 6.43 1.57
N TYR A 46 -5.82 7.40 0.69
CA TYR A 46 -6.26 8.79 0.86
C TYR A 46 -7.14 9.28 -0.30
N SER A 47 -7.98 8.41 -0.85
CA SER A 47 -8.78 8.67 -2.05
C SER A 47 -9.45 10.05 -2.02
N TYR A 48 -8.94 11.00 -2.82
CA TYR A 48 -9.65 12.23 -3.15
C TYR A 48 -10.71 11.88 -4.19
N GLY A 49 -11.89 11.49 -3.72
CA GLY A 49 -13.05 11.23 -4.58
C GLY A 49 -14.13 10.44 -3.86
N GLU A 50 -13.75 9.32 -3.23
CA GLU A 50 -14.67 8.38 -2.55
C GLU A 50 -13.96 7.74 -1.32
N ALA A 51 -13.11 8.47 -0.59
CA ALA A 51 -12.56 7.96 0.66
C ALA A 51 -13.69 7.73 1.67
N ARG A 52 -14.04 6.45 1.82
CA ARG A 52 -14.82 5.80 2.89
C ARG A 52 -15.67 6.75 3.72
N SER A 53 -16.93 6.87 3.33
CA SER A 53 -18.02 7.42 4.15
C SER A 53 -18.14 6.77 5.54
N GLU A 54 -17.52 5.61 5.75
CA GLU A 54 -17.52 4.78 6.96
C GLU A 54 -17.00 5.48 8.24
N LEU A 55 -16.08 6.45 8.13
CA LEU A 55 -15.45 7.07 9.32
C LEU A 55 -15.78 8.56 9.52
N ARG A 56 -16.62 9.17 8.68
CA ARG A 56 -16.83 10.62 8.71
C ARG A 56 -17.79 11.12 9.81
N ARG A 57 -18.52 10.24 10.51
CA ARG A 57 -19.61 10.66 11.44
C ARG A 57 -19.84 9.74 12.65
N PHE A 58 -18.82 9.10 13.21
CA PHE A 58 -19.04 8.20 14.37
C PHE A 58 -18.88 8.87 15.75
N LEU A 59 -18.37 10.10 15.81
CA LEU A 59 -18.21 10.79 17.09
C LEU A 59 -19.34 11.80 17.28
N GLU A 60 -20.25 11.48 18.21
CA GLU A 60 -21.28 12.39 18.73
C GLU A 60 -20.77 13.10 20.01
N ILE A 61 -21.12 14.37 20.21
CA ILE A 61 -20.83 15.09 21.45
C ILE A 61 -21.80 14.62 22.53
N ALA A 62 -21.33 13.81 23.49
CA ALA A 62 -22.13 13.39 24.64
C ALA A 62 -22.19 14.47 25.74
N GLN A 63 -23.38 14.73 26.29
CA GLN A 63 -23.52 15.63 27.44
C GLN A 63 -23.10 14.94 28.74
N ARG A 64 -22.32 15.65 29.56
CA ARG A 64 -21.90 15.18 30.88
C ARG A 64 -23.09 15.24 31.85
N PRO A 65 -23.47 14.16 32.55
CA PRO A 65 -24.56 14.19 33.51
C PRO A 65 -24.25 15.17 34.67
N PRO A 66 -25.28 15.82 35.24
CA PRO A 66 -25.13 16.73 36.37
C PRO A 66 -24.64 15.97 37.61
N ARG A 67 -23.86 16.68 38.45
CA ARG A 67 -23.27 16.12 39.67
C ARG A 67 -24.29 16.10 40.81
#